data_AF-W5JH08-F1
#
_entry.id   AF-W5JH08-F1
#
_cell.length_a   1.000
_cell.length_b   1.000
_cell.length_c   1.000
_cell.angle_alpha   90.00
_cell.angle_beta   90.00
_cell.angle_gamma   90.00
#
_symmetry.space_group_name_H-M   'P 1'
#
loop_
_entity.id
_entity.type
_entity.pdbx_description
1 polymer ?
#
loop_
_entity_poly.entity_id
_entity_poly.type
_entity_poly.pdbx_seq_one_letter_code
_entity_poly.pdbx_strand_id
1 'polypeptide(L)'
;MLDDDAKYQCQVGPGKDGTPGIRSRFAKLSVLVPPEAPKIVQGDFLMTTEDREIELECVSVGGKPAAEIIWIDGHGNVVTGGIEYITQ
;
A
#
# COMPACT_ATOMS: atom_id res chain seq x y z
N MET A 1 1.69 -1.81 16.03
CA MET A 1 2.86 -1.62 15.13
C MET A 1 2.57 -0.59 14.05
N LEU A 2 1.40 -0.59 13.40
CA LEU A 2 0.95 0.58 12.64
C LEU A 2 0.83 1.85 13.51
N ASP A 3 0.60 1.66 14.80
CA ASP A 3 0.45 2.73 15.80
C ASP A 3 1.73 3.56 15.99
N ASP A 4 2.90 3.01 15.62
CA ASP A 4 4.17 3.72 15.69
C ASP A 4 4.40 4.65 14.48
N ASP A 5 3.53 4.61 13.46
CA ASP A 5 3.57 5.54 12.34
C ASP A 5 3.10 6.94 12.77
N ALA A 6 4.03 7.71 13.30
CA ALA A 6 3.74 9.01 13.89
C ALA A 6 4.87 10.01 13.68
N LYS A 7 4.62 11.25 14.11
CA LYS A 7 5.65 12.29 14.23
C LYS A 7 6.12 12.34 15.68
N TYR A 8 7.42 12.17 15.89
CA TYR A 8 8.05 12.19 17.20
C TYR A 8 8.91 13.45 17.37
N GLN A 9 9.00 13.96 18.60
CA GLN A 9 9.86 15.10 18.94
C GLN A 9 10.50 14.88 20.31
N CYS A 10 11.80 15.11 20.39
CA CYS A 10 12.51 15.11 21.66
C CYS A 10 12.37 16.47 22.34
N GLN A 11 12.07 16.46 23.65
CA GLN A 11 11.87 17.66 24.44
C GLN A 11 12.65 17.58 25.74
N VAL A 12 13.32 18.67 26.09
CA VAL A 12 13.95 18.86 27.40
C VAL A 12 13.29 20.07 28.04
N GLY A 13 12.74 19.88 29.24
CA GLY A 13 12.14 20.96 30.01
C GLY A 13 13.17 22.01 30.46
N PRO A 14 12.72 23.16 30.98
CA PRO A 14 13.61 24.18 31.51
C PRO A 14 14.50 23.65 32.65
N GLY A 15 15.72 24.19 32.74
CA GLY A 15 16.66 23.89 33.81
C GLY A 15 16.29 24.57 35.14
N LYS A 16 16.82 24.05 36.25
CA LYS A 16 16.55 24.60 37.60
C LYS A 16 16.97 26.07 37.75
N ASP A 17 17.98 26.49 37.01
CA ASP A 17 18.53 27.86 37.05
C ASP A 17 17.97 28.78 35.94
N GLY A 18 16.80 28.43 35.37
CA GLY A 18 16.12 29.27 34.37
C GLY A 18 16.59 29.08 32.92
N THR A 19 17.44 28.09 32.64
CA THR A 19 17.79 27.73 31.25
C THR A 19 16.53 27.35 30.47
N PRO A 20 16.27 27.95 29.29
CA PRO A 20 15.09 27.62 28.49
C PRO A 20 15.06 26.15 28.08
N GLY A 21 13.86 25.57 28.00
CA GLY A 21 13.67 24.24 27.43
C GLY A 21 14.00 24.24 25.94
N ILE A 22 14.38 23.07 25.42
CA ILE A 22 14.69 22.87 24.01
C ILE A 22 13.83 21.77 23.41
N ARG A 23 13.52 21.92 22.12
CA ARG A 23 12.76 20.93 21.36
C ARG A 23 13.49 20.65 20.04
N SER A 24 13.59 19.38 19.68
CA SER A 24 14.16 18.99 18.39
C SER A 24 13.23 19.34 17.23
N ARG A 25 13.72 19.16 16.00
CA ARG A 25 12.83 18.98 14.85
C ARG A 25 11.97 17.73 15.04
N PHE A 26 10.78 17.71 14.44
CA PHE A 26 9.98 16.49 14.37
C PHE A 26 10.67 15.47 13.43
N ALA A 27 10.67 14.21 13.84
CA ALA A 27 11.00 13.07 12.98
C ALA A 27 9.71 12.35 12.61
N LYS A 28 9.49 12.07 11.31
CA LYS A 28 8.37 11.26 10.86
C LYS A 28 8.83 9.81 10.75
N LEU A 29 8.22 8.93 11.54
CA LEU A 29 8.33 7.49 11.35
C LEU A 29 7.19 7.04 10.44
N SER A 30 7.55 6.35 9.36
CA SER A 30 6.60 5.72 8.44
C SER A 30 6.75 4.21 8.56
N VAL A 31 5.67 3.52 8.88
CA VAL A 31 5.62 2.06 8.99
C VAL A 31 5.03 1.52 7.70
N LEU A 32 5.78 0.63 7.06
CA LEU A 32 5.36 -0.09 5.85
C LEU A 32 4.75 -1.43 6.25
N VAL A 33 3.67 -1.82 5.56
CA VAL A 33 3.00 -3.10 5.76
C VAL A 33 2.98 -3.83 4.42
N PRO A 34 3.57 -5.04 4.32
CA PRO A 34 3.46 -5.83 3.10
C PRO A 34 2.00 -6.28 2.90
N PRO A 35 1.47 -6.21 1.68
CA PRO A 35 0.14 -6.74 1.42
C PRO A 35 0.14 -8.27 1.46
N GLU A 36 -1.06 -8.85 1.48
CA GLU A 36 -1.28 -10.25 1.19
C GLU A 36 -0.90 -10.57 -0.27
N ALA A 37 -0.59 -11.84 -0.52
CA ALA A 37 -0.33 -12.32 -1.88
C ALA A 37 -1.52 -11.98 -2.80
N PRO A 38 -1.26 -11.44 -3.99
CA PRO A 38 -2.33 -11.07 -4.90
C PRO A 38 -3.11 -12.33 -5.33
N LYS A 39 -4.42 -12.17 -5.52
CA LYS A 39 -5.30 -13.25 -5.97
C LYS A 39 -6.21 -12.76 -7.08
N ILE A 40 -6.47 -13.64 -8.06
CA ILE A 40 -7.52 -13.44 -9.05
C ILE A 40 -8.83 -13.94 -8.44
N VAL A 41 -9.83 -13.08 -8.34
CA VAL A 41 -11.10 -13.38 -7.65
C VAL A 41 -11.86 -14.51 -8.33
N GLN A 42 -11.76 -14.61 -9.66
CA GLN A 42 -12.39 -15.65 -10.46
C GLN A 42 -11.77 -17.05 -10.26
N GLY A 43 -10.61 -17.16 -9.60
CA GLY A 43 -9.93 -18.42 -9.29
C GLY A 43 -9.01 -18.93 -10.41
N ASP A 44 -8.65 -20.22 -10.34
CA ASP A 44 -7.62 -20.83 -11.20
C ASP A 44 -8.07 -21.04 -12.65
N PHE A 45 -9.37 -21.22 -12.87
CA PHE A 45 -9.96 -21.49 -14.18
C PHE A 45 -11.24 -20.69 -14.37
N LEU A 46 -11.43 -20.13 -15.57
CA LEU A 46 -12.64 -19.44 -15.98
C LEU A 46 -13.19 -20.08 -17.26
N MET A 47 -14.42 -20.59 -17.20
CA MET A 47 -15.15 -21.05 -18.39
C MET A 47 -15.96 -19.89 -18.97
N THR A 48 -15.72 -19.58 -20.24
CA THR A 48 -16.43 -18.53 -20.98
C THR A 48 -16.95 -19.05 -22.32
N THR A 49 -17.72 -18.23 -23.01
CA THR A 49 -18.26 -18.49 -24.34
C THR A 49 -17.67 -17.46 -25.31
N GLU A 50 -17.56 -17.82 -26.58
CA GLU A 50 -17.14 -16.90 -27.64
C GLU A 50 -18.00 -15.62 -27.63
N ASP A 51 -17.36 -14.48 -27.91
CA ASP A 51 -17.94 -13.13 -27.92
C ASP A 51 -18.57 -12.64 -26.59
N ARG A 52 -18.36 -13.37 -25.49
CA ARG A 52 -18.79 -12.92 -24.17
C ARG A 52 -17.70 -12.11 -23.48
N GLU A 53 -17.99 -10.84 -23.21
CA GLU A 53 -17.15 -10.00 -22.35
C GLU A 53 -17.10 -10.57 -20.93
N ILE A 54 -15.89 -10.55 -20.34
CA ILE A 54 -15.62 -11.01 -18.98
C ILE A 54 -14.79 -9.96 -18.25
N GLU A 55 -14.90 -9.97 -16.93
CA GLU A 55 -14.11 -9.13 -16.04
C GLU A 55 -13.22 -10.03 -15.17
N LEU A 56 -11.92 -9.70 -15.11
CA LEU A 56 -10.96 -10.32 -14.23
C LEU A 56 -10.55 -9.32 -13.17
N GLU A 57 -10.63 -9.72 -11.91
CA GLU A 57 -10.32 -8.86 -10.78
C GLU A 57 -9.11 -9.44 -10.04
N CYS A 58 -8.06 -8.63 -9.88
CA CYS A 58 -6.89 -8.96 -9.09
C CYS A 58 -6.89 -8.11 -7.82
N VAL A 59 -6.80 -8.75 -6.66
CA VAL A 59 -6.89 -8.08 -5.36
C VAL A 59 -5.64 -8.37 -4.53
N SER A 60 -5.03 -7.32 -3.97
CA SER A 60 -3.92 -7.41 -3.00
C SER A 60 -4.26 -6.54 -1.79
N VAL A 61 -4.51 -7.19 -0.64
CA VAL A 61 -5.11 -6.56 0.55
C VAL A 61 -4.05 -6.18 1.58
N GLY A 62 -4.26 -5.07 2.29
CA GLY A 62 -3.53 -4.76 3.53
C GLY A 62 -2.16 -4.11 3.34
N GLY A 63 -1.79 -3.75 2.12
CA GLY A 63 -0.55 -3.05 1.83
C GLY A 63 -0.56 -1.61 2.34
N LYS A 64 0.55 -1.19 2.96
CA LYS A 64 0.84 0.22 3.22
C LYS A 64 2.25 0.57 2.71
N PRO A 65 2.39 1.30 1.60
CA PRO A 65 1.32 1.82 0.73
C PRO A 65 0.55 0.70 -0.01
N ALA A 66 -0.54 1.07 -0.69
CA ALA A 66 -1.27 0.16 -1.58
C ALA A 66 -0.32 -0.43 -2.64
N ALA A 67 -0.54 -1.68 -3.00
CA ALA A 67 0.26 -2.36 -4.00
C ALA A 67 -0.02 -1.82 -5.41
N GLU A 68 1.01 -1.81 -6.24
CA GLU A 68 0.85 -1.63 -7.68
C GLU A 68 0.55 -3.00 -8.31
N ILE A 69 -0.41 -3.07 -9.22
CA ILE A 69 -0.83 -4.29 -9.91
C ILE A 69 -0.51 -4.13 -11.40
N ILE A 70 0.06 -5.17 -12.01
CA ILE A 70 0.38 -5.20 -13.45
C ILE A 70 -0.21 -6.48 -14.03
N TRP A 71 -0.96 -6.36 -15.12
CA TRP A 71 -1.47 -7.50 -15.88
C TRP A 71 -0.52 -7.86 -17.01
N ILE A 72 -0.30 -9.16 -17.19
CA ILE A 72 0.47 -9.72 -18.30
C ILE A 72 -0.34 -10.79 -19.02
N ASP A 73 -0.17 -10.89 -20.34
CA ASP A 73 -0.76 -11.98 -21.12
C ASP A 73 0.04 -13.29 -20.98
N GLY A 74 -0.44 -14.38 -21.61
CA GLY A 74 0.24 -15.68 -21.58
C GLY A 74 1.62 -15.71 -22.27
N HIS A 75 2.01 -14.65 -22.98
CA HIS A 75 3.33 -14.48 -23.59
C HIS A 75 4.23 -13.54 -22.78
N GLY A 76 3.75 -12.98 -21.67
CA GLY A 76 4.47 -12.05 -20.82
C GLY A 76 4.44 -10.59 -21.28
N ASN A 77 3.59 -10.24 -22.24
CA ASN A 77 3.42 -8.84 -22.64
C ASN A 77 2.54 -8.11 -21.62
N VAL A 78 2.91 -6.86 -21.30
CA VAL A 78 2.11 -6.01 -20.41
C VAL A 78 0.82 -5.60 -21.10
N VAL A 79 -0.31 -5.90 -20.45
CA VAL A 79 -1.63 -5.42 -20.87
C VAL A 79 -1.79 -3.98 -20.38
N THR A 80 -2.20 -3.07 -21.26
CA THR A 80 -2.31 -1.63 -20.95
C THR A 80 -3.72 -1.07 -21.18
N GLY A 81 -4.59 -1.81 -21.86
CA GLY A 81 -5.97 -1.40 -22.16
C GLY A 81 -6.99 -2.19 -21.35
N GLY A 82 -8.14 -1.58 -21.07
CA GLY A 82 -9.25 -2.22 -20.36
C GLY A 82 -8.94 -2.54 -18.88
N ILE A 83 -8.04 -1.77 -18.26
CA ILE A 83 -7.65 -1.94 -16.85
C ILE A 83 -8.13 -0.74 -16.05
N GLU A 84 -8.84 -1.00 -14.96
CA GLU A 84 -9.21 -0.01 -13.97
C GLU A 84 -8.48 -0.31 -12.65
N TYR A 85 -7.80 0.70 -12.11
CA TYR A 85 -7.10 0.59 -10.82
C TYR A 85 -7.91 1.28 -9.73
N ILE A 86 -8.24 0.52 -8.70
CA ILE A 86 -8.97 1.01 -7.53
C ILE A 86 -8.11 0.79 -6.30
N THR A 87 -7.72 1.87 -5.64
CA THR A 87 -7.11 1.84 -4.31
C THR A 87 -8.16 2.25 -3.28
N GLN A 88 -8.28 1.47 -2.21
CA GLN A 88 -9.11 1.79 -1.04
C GLN A 88 -8.27 2.38 0.09
#